data_AF-A0A971U5S4-F1
#
_entry.id   AF-A0A971U5S4-F1
#
_cell.length_a   1.000
_cell.length_b   1.000
_cell.length_c   1.000
_cell.angle_alpha   90.00
_cell.angle_beta   90.00
_cell.angle_gamma   90.00
#
_symmetry.space_group_name_H-M   'P 1'
#
loop_
_entity.id
_entity.type
_entity.pdbx_description
1 polymer ?
#
loop_
_entity_poly.entity_id
_entity_poly.type
_entity_poly.pdbx_seq_one_letter_code
_entity_poly.pdbx_strand_id
1 'polypeptide(L)' 'MLDGLLLKPPPVVNTLQSTLEACLLSREAMRCTPKTMAHCCYTWQSFVRFLQEQGIDLPAAITPEDVRACLALL' A
#
# COMPACT_ATOMS: atom_id res chain seq x y z
N MET A 1 -30.30 -13.69 12.25
CA MET A 1 -29.47 -14.85 11.87
C MET A 1 -28.32 -14.32 11.02
N LEU A 2 -27.11 -14.28 11.57
CA LEU A 2 -25.89 -13.80 10.92
C LEU A 2 -24.99 -15.01 10.61
N ASP A 3 -25.58 -16.05 10.02
CA ASP A 3 -24.85 -17.21 9.53
C ASP A 3 -24.38 -16.90 8.11
N GLY A 4 -23.16 -16.38 7.98
CA GLY A 4 -22.62 -16.10 6.65
C GLY A 4 -21.40 -15.19 6.56
N LEU A 5 -20.92 -14.60 7.65
CA LEU A 5 -19.61 -13.91 7.65
C LEU A 5 -18.45 -14.92 7.76
N LEU A 6 -18.48 -15.96 6.93
CA LEU A 6 -17.26 -16.65 6.56
C LEU A 6 -16.49 -15.68 5.66
N LEU A 7 -15.78 -14.75 6.30
CA LEU A 7 -14.65 -14.04 5.70
C LEU A 7 -13.64 -15.12 5.32
N LYS A 8 -13.83 -15.67 4.12
CA LYS A 8 -12.78 -16.39 3.41
C LYS A 8 -11.58 -15.47 3.51
N PRO A 9 -10.44 -15.89 4.11
CA PRO A 9 -9.27 -15.04 4.12
C PRO A 9 -9.04 -14.64 2.66
N PRO A 10 -8.93 -13.33 2.38
CA PRO A 10 -8.69 -12.91 1.01
C PRO A 10 -7.51 -13.72 0.48
N PRO A 11 -7.52 -14.12 -0.81
CA PRO A 11 -6.37 -14.78 -1.41
C PRO A 11 -5.11 -13.99 -1.05
N VAL A 12 -3.94 -14.64 -1.02
CA VAL A 12 -2.67 -13.95 -0.77
C VAL A 12 -2.42 -12.99 -1.94
N VAL A 13 -3.10 -11.85 -1.89
CA VAL A 13 -2.87 -10.67 -2.68
C VAL A 13 -1.56 -10.12 -2.11
N ASN A 14 -0.65 -9.77 -3.01
CA ASN A 14 0.62 -9.12 -2.69
C ASN A 14 0.45 -8.19 -1.47
N THR A 15 1.08 -8.52 -0.35
CA THR A 15 0.69 -7.91 0.93
C THR A 15 1.00 -6.41 0.98
N LEU A 16 1.98 -5.95 0.20
CA LEU A 16 2.20 -4.51 -0.03
C LEU A 16 1.05 -3.86 -0.80
N GLN A 17 0.51 -4.53 -1.83
CA GLN A 17 -0.62 -4.02 -2.60
C GLN A 17 -1.87 -3.91 -1.73
N SER A 18 -2.17 -4.91 -0.90
CA SER A 18 -3.29 -4.82 0.05
C SER A 18 -3.09 -3.72 1.10
N THR A 19 -1.85 -3.53 1.56
CA THR A 19 -1.51 -2.44 2.49
C THR A 19 -1.69 -1.06 1.83
N LEU A 20 -1.30 -0.92 0.57
CA LEU A 20 -1.51 0.29 -0.22
C LEU A 20 -2.99 0.63 -0.37
N GLU A 21 -3.81 -0.36 -0.73
CA GLU A 21 -5.26 -0.19 -0.88
C GLU A 21 -5.91 0.25 0.44
N ALA A 22 -5.52 -0.36 1.57
CA ALA A 22 -5.99 0.05 2.89
C ALA A 22 -5.57 1.49 3.24
N CYS A 23 -4.35 1.90 2.90
CA CYS A 23 -3.88 3.27 3.09
C CYS A 23 -4.67 4.28 2.26
N LEU A 24 -4.94 3.98 0.98
CA LEU A 24 -5.72 4.85 0.10
C LEU A 24 -7.17 4.97 0.60
N LEU A 25 -7.79 3.86 0.98
CA LEU A 25 -9.13 3.85 1.57
C LEU A 25 -9.20 4.68 2.85
N SER A 26 -8.16 4.63 3.69
CA SER A 26 -8.06 5.48 4.88
C SER A 26 -8.05 6.98 4.53
N ARG A 27 -7.34 7.39 3.47
CA ARG A 27 -7.31 8.81 3.04
C ARG A 27 -8.63 9.26 2.43
N GLU A 28 -9.30 8.37 1.72
CA GLU A 28 -10.65 8.63 1.22
C GLU A 28 -11.64 8.81 2.38
N ALA A 29 -11.60 7.93 3.39
CA ALA A 29 -12.44 8.03 4.59
C ALA A 29 -12.19 9.33 5.39
N MET A 30 -10.94 9.82 5.39
CA MET A 30 -10.57 11.11 5.98
C MET A 30 -11.03 12.32 5.15
N ARG A 31 -11.70 12.10 4.00
CA ARG A 31 -12.11 13.15 3.07
C ARG A 31 -10.94 14.03 2.62
N CYS A 32 -9.78 13.42 2.40
CA CYS A 32 -8.66 14.10 1.79
C CYS A 32 -9.08 14.73 0.46
N THR A 33 -8.53 15.91 0.14
CA THR A 33 -8.88 16.61 -1.11
C THR A 33 -8.54 15.74 -2.34
N PRO A 34 -9.21 15.94 -3.49
CA PRO A 34 -8.87 15.21 -4.71
C PRO A 34 -7.39 15.35 -5.10
N LYS A 35 -6.80 16.52 -4.87
CA LYS A 35 -5.37 16.76 -5.10
C LYS A 35 -4.49 15.90 -4.18
N THR A 36 -4.84 15.83 -2.90
CA THR A 36 -4.15 14.97 -1.92
C THR A 36 -4.27 13.50 -2.31
N MET A 37 -5.47 13.04 -2.69
CA MET A 37 -5.69 11.67 -3.14
C MET A 37 -4.86 11.33 -4.37
N ALA A 38 -4.82 12.20 -5.39
CA ALA A 38 -4.00 11.99 -6.57
C ALA A 38 -2.51 11.89 -6.24
N HIS A 39 -2.02 12.74 -5.34
CA HIS A 39 -0.65 12.69 -4.85
C HIS A 39 -0.35 11.37 -4.10
N CYS A 40 -1.21 10.97 -3.16
CA CYS A 40 -1.07 9.71 -2.44
C CYS A 40 -1.07 8.50 -3.39
N CYS A 41 -2.00 8.44 -4.35
CA CYS A 41 -2.02 7.39 -5.37
C CYS A 41 -0.69 7.32 -6.11
N TYR A 42 -0.24 8.44 -6.68
CA TYR A 42 0.99 8.48 -7.46
C TYR A 42 2.22 8.08 -6.63
N THR A 43 2.42 8.73 -5.48
CA THR A 43 3.64 8.56 -4.68
C THR A 43 3.70 7.17 -4.04
N TRP A 44 2.60 6.69 -3.46
CA TRP A 44 2.60 5.40 -2.78
C TRP A 44 2.60 4.21 -3.75
N GLN A 45 1.92 4.31 -4.91
CA GLN A 45 2.04 3.30 -5.96
C GLN A 45 3.48 3.22 -6.48
N SER A 46 4.13 4.37 -6.70
CA SER A 46 5.52 4.41 -7.18
C SER A 46 6.48 3.77 -6.17
N PHE A 47 6.28 4.04 -4.87
CA PHE A 47 7.07 3.40 -3.81
C PHE A 47 6.85 1.90 -3.72
N VAL A 48 5.59 1.44 -3.77
CA VAL A 48 5.28 -0.01 -3.74
C VAL A 48 5.87 -0.72 -4.95
N ARG A 49 5.79 -0.13 -6.15
CA ARG A 49 6.43 -0.69 -7.35
C ARG A 49 7.94 -0.80 -7.17
N PHE A 50 8.58 0.24 -6.65
CA PHE A 50 10.01 0.24 -6.36
C PHE A 50 10.40 -0.89 -5.38
N LEU A 51 9.63 -1.11 -4.31
CA LEU A 51 9.86 -2.22 -3.38
C LEU A 51 9.69 -3.59 -4.04
N GLN A 52 8.67 -3.75 -4.89
CA GLN A 52 8.43 -5.00 -5.63
C GLN A 52 9.55 -5.32 -6.61
N GLU A 53 10.11 -4.31 -7.28
CA GLU A 53 11.27 -4.46 -8.17
C GLU A 53 12.53 -4.92 -7.41
N GLN A 54 12.62 -4.62 -6.11
CA GLN A 54 13.66 -5.14 -5.21
C GLN A 54 13.34 -6.51 -4.60
N GLY A 55 12.20 -7.11 -4.94
CA GLY A 55 11.77 -8.39 -4.39
C GLY A 55 11.20 -8.31 -2.97
N ILE A 56 10.89 -7.10 -2.47
CA ILE A 56 10.23 -6.90 -1.18
C ILE A 56 8.72 -6.98 -1.41
N ASP A 57 8.06 -7.92 -0.73
CA ASP A 57 6.63 -8.23 -0.89
C ASP A 57 5.83 -8.08 0.42
N LEU A 58 6.51 -7.84 1.54
CA LEU A 58 5.98 -7.74 2.90
C LEU A 58 6.33 -6.39 3.54
N PRO A 59 5.35 -5.67 4.14
CA PRO A 59 5.63 -4.43 4.87
C PRO A 59 6.68 -4.58 5.98
N ALA A 60 6.71 -5.74 6.65
CA ALA A 60 7.66 -6.04 7.72
C ALA A 60 9.11 -6.23 7.24
N ALA A 61 9.31 -6.43 5.94
CA ALA A 61 10.62 -6.55 5.33
C ALA A 61 11.21 -5.20 4.89
N ILE A 62 10.43 -4.11 4.94
CA ILE A 62 10.90 -2.77 4.58
C ILE A 62 11.89 -2.29 5.64
N THR A 63 13.08 -1.91 5.17
CA THR A 63 14.15 -1.36 6.00
C THR A 63 14.29 0.16 5.79
N PRO A 64 14.95 0.87 6.72
CA PRO A 64 15.31 2.28 6.49
C PRO A 64 16.16 2.49 5.23
N GLU A 65 17.02 1.54 4.89
CA GLU A 65 17.85 1.57 3.68
C GLU A 65 17.01 1.58 2.40
N ASP A 66 15.92 0.79 2.34
CA ASP A 66 15.01 0.78 1.18
C ASP A 66 14.33 2.15 0.98
N VAL A 67 13.94 2.79 2.08
CA VAL A 67 13.35 4.14 2.05
C VAL A 67 14.38 5.16 1.52
N ARG A 68 15.63 5.10 1.98
CA ARG A 68 16.69 6.00 1.49
C ARG A 68 16.99 5.75 0.02
N ALA A 69 17.03 4.48 -0.41
CA ALA A 69 17.26 4.12 -1.81
C ALA A 69 16.14 4.67 -2.72
N CYS A 70 14.88 4.59 -2.29
CA CYS A 70 13.76 5.19 -3.03
C CYS A 70 13.90 6.72 -3.15
N LEU A 71 14.25 7.40 -2.04
CA LEU A 71 14.36 8.86 -2.02
C LEU A 71 15.53 9.38 -2.86
N ALA A 72 16.61 8.59 -3.01
CA ALA A 72 17.74 8.95 -3.85
C ALA A 72 17.44 8.87 -5.37
N LEU A 73 16.33 8.24 -5.76
CA LEU A 73 15.90 8.07 -7.15
C LEU A 73 14.82 9.06 -7.59
N LEU A 74 14.29 9.87 -6.67
CA LEU A 74 13.27 10.90 -6.90
C LEU A 74 13.91 12.27 -7.14
#